data_AF-A0A536SBT2-F1
#
_entry.id   AF-A0A536SBT2-F1
#
_cell.length_a   1.000
_cell.length_b   1.000
_cell.length_c   1.000
_cell.angle_alpha   90.00
_cell.angle_beta   90.00
_cell.angle_gamma   90.00
#
_symmetry.space_group_name_H-M   'P 1'
#
loop_
_entity.id
_entity.type
_entity.pdbx_description
1 polymer ?
#
loop_
_entity_poly.entity_id
_entity_poly.type
_entity_poly.pdbx_seq_one_letter_code
_entity_poly.pdbx_strand_id
1 'polypeptide(L)'
;MPSRSTADHSVSPPVVRIPRDYNAANDLIERNLAAGGAARLAYIDDAGPYTFGQLAERVNRFGSGLQALGLEMEHRVLLALTDTIDFPTAFLGAIKAGIIPIAVNTLLTPK
;
A
#
# COMPACT_ATOMS: atom_id res chain seq x y z
N MET A 1 2.65 6.78 -15.36
CA MET A 1 2.30 5.95 -14.18
C MET A 1 3.44 4.97 -13.95
N PRO A 2 3.79 4.62 -12.70
CA PRO A 2 4.86 3.66 -12.40
C PRO A 2 4.61 2.33 -13.12
N SER A 3 5.67 1.69 -13.60
CA SER A 3 5.58 0.40 -14.27
C SER A 3 5.30 -0.73 -13.27
N ARG A 4 4.66 -1.81 -13.73
CA ARG A 4 4.36 -2.99 -12.89
C ARG A 4 5.51 -4.00 -12.92
N SER A 5 5.71 -4.69 -11.81
CA SER A 5 6.57 -5.87 -11.76
C SER A 5 5.97 -7.04 -12.56
N THR A 6 6.80 -8.01 -12.92
CA THR A 6 6.35 -9.29 -13.48
C THR A 6 7.08 -10.43 -12.77
N ALA A 7 6.45 -11.59 -12.71
CA ALA A 7 7.04 -12.80 -12.14
C ALA A 7 6.80 -13.97 -13.10
N ASP A 8 7.87 -14.61 -13.54
CA ASP A 8 7.83 -15.85 -14.30
C ASP A 8 7.83 -17.03 -13.31
N HIS A 9 6.68 -17.69 -13.21
CA HIS A 9 6.46 -18.83 -12.32
C HIS A 9 6.70 -20.19 -13.01
N SER A 10 7.19 -20.20 -14.26
CA SER A 10 7.52 -21.44 -14.96
C SER A 10 8.84 -22.09 -14.49
N VAL A 11 9.65 -21.36 -13.71
CA VAL A 11 10.93 -21.80 -13.15
C VAL A 11 10.96 -21.67 -11.62
N SER A 12 11.90 -22.38 -10.97
CA SER A 12 12.10 -22.35 -9.52
C SER A 12 13.57 -22.01 -9.18
N PRO A 13 13.83 -20.90 -8.44
CA PRO A 13 12.86 -19.91 -7.95
C PRO A 13 12.26 -19.05 -9.08
N PRO A 14 11.09 -18.41 -8.86
CA PRO A 14 10.49 -17.52 -9.86
C PRO A 14 11.42 -16.36 -10.25
N VAL A 15 11.47 -16.03 -11.54
CA VAL A 15 12.23 -14.87 -12.02
C VAL A 15 11.35 -13.63 -11.90
N VAL A 16 11.68 -12.76 -10.95
CA VAL A 16 10.96 -11.49 -10.72
C VAL A 16 11.69 -10.35 -11.42
N ARG A 17 10.96 -9.57 -12.22
CA ARG A 17 11.46 -8.36 -12.87
C ARG A 17 10.77 -7.15 -12.27
N ILE A 18 11.56 -6.26 -11.66
CA ILE A 18 11.09 -5.00 -11.09
C ILE A 18 11.63 -3.86 -11.99
N PRO A 19 10.75 -3.05 -12.59
CA PRO A 19 11.16 -1.89 -13.38
C PRO A 19 11.96 -0.88 -12.55
N ARG A 20 12.75 -0.03 -13.21
CA ARG A 20 13.41 1.10 -12.53
C ARG A 20 12.40 2.09 -11.95
N ASP A 21 11.40 2.47 -12.75
CA ASP A 21 10.31 3.34 -12.31
C ASP A 21 9.20 2.49 -11.69
N TYR A 22 9.30 2.25 -10.39
CA TYR A 22 8.44 1.32 -9.66
C TYR A 22 7.86 1.93 -8.38
N ASN A 23 6.62 1.56 -8.07
CA ASN A 23 5.99 1.84 -6.79
C ASN A 23 5.19 0.60 -6.35
N ALA A 24 5.54 0.05 -5.19
CA ALA A 24 4.95 -1.21 -4.71
C ALA A 24 3.46 -1.11 -4.41
N ALA A 25 3.02 -0.01 -3.78
CA ALA A 25 1.60 0.22 -3.49
C ALA A 25 0.78 0.40 -4.77
N ASN A 26 1.32 1.12 -5.75
CA ASN A 26 0.71 1.27 -7.06
C ASN A 26 0.59 -0.08 -7.78
N ASP A 27 1.67 -0.88 -7.84
CA ASP A 27 1.62 -2.19 -8.50
C ASP A 27 0.56 -3.10 -7.85
N LEU A 28 0.58 -3.24 -6.53
CA LEU A 28 -0.37 -4.06 -5.78
C LEU A 28 -1.83 -3.68 -6.09
N ILE A 29 -2.16 -2.39 -6.00
CA ILE A 29 -3.52 -1.89 -6.16
C ILE A 29 -3.94 -1.97 -7.63
N GLU A 30 -3.15 -1.37 -8.52
CA GLU A 30 -3.52 -1.24 -9.93
C GLU A 30 -3.61 -2.59 -10.65
N ARG A 31 -2.77 -3.56 -10.27
CA ARG A 31 -2.87 -4.93 -10.80
C ARG A 31 -4.22 -5.56 -10.51
N ASN A 32 -4.72 -5.40 -9.29
CA ASN A 32 -6.02 -5.96 -8.88
C ASN A 32 -7.19 -5.18 -9.50
N LEU A 33 -7.09 -3.86 -9.61
CA LEU A 33 -8.11 -3.05 -10.29
C LEU A 33 -8.22 -3.38 -11.78
N ALA A 34 -7.09 -3.47 -12.49
CA ALA A 34 -7.06 -3.74 -13.93
C ALA A 34 -7.55 -5.15 -14.30
N ALA A 35 -7.52 -6.10 -13.36
CA ALA A 35 -8.10 -7.43 -13.52
C ALA A 35 -9.64 -7.45 -13.35
N GLY A 36 -10.30 -6.28 -13.37
CA GLY A 36 -11.74 -6.14 -13.06
C GLY A 36 -12.06 -6.32 -11.58
N GLY A 37 -11.04 -6.34 -10.72
CA GLY A 37 -11.16 -6.68 -9.30
C GLY A 37 -11.65 -5.56 -8.39
N ALA A 38 -12.18 -4.45 -8.92
CA ALA A 38 -12.62 -3.32 -8.07
C ALA A 38 -13.66 -3.72 -7.02
N ALA A 39 -14.58 -4.63 -7.38
CA ALA A 39 -15.58 -5.19 -6.46
C ALA A 39 -15.09 -6.41 -5.65
N ARG A 40 -13.89 -6.93 -5.95
CA ARG A 40 -13.30 -8.05 -5.23
C ARG A 40 -12.86 -7.60 -3.84
N LEU A 41 -13.12 -8.42 -2.83
CA LEU A 41 -12.65 -8.19 -1.47
C LEU A 41 -11.12 -8.17 -1.41
N ALA A 42 -10.58 -7.13 -0.76
CA ALA A 42 -9.16 -6.92 -0.54
C ALA A 42 -8.78 -7.11 0.93
N TYR A 43 -9.66 -6.70 1.86
CA TYR A 43 -9.40 -6.71 3.29
C TYR A 43 -10.70 -6.97 4.05
N ILE A 44 -10.61 -7.64 5.20
CA ILE A 44 -11.74 -7.88 6.11
C ILE A 44 -11.22 -7.64 7.53
N ASP A 45 -11.89 -6.80 8.29
CA ASP A 45 -11.66 -6.60 9.72
C ASP A 45 -12.99 -6.62 10.50
N ASP A 46 -12.94 -6.24 11.78
CA ASP A 46 -14.11 -6.20 12.66
C ASP A 46 -15.20 -5.20 12.20
N ALA A 47 -14.85 -4.18 11.41
CA ALA A 47 -15.80 -3.24 10.83
C ALA A 47 -16.42 -3.75 9.52
N GLY A 48 -15.82 -4.78 8.91
CA GLY A 48 -16.40 -5.55 7.82
C GLY A 48 -15.50 -5.71 6.60
N PRO A 49 -16.08 -6.13 5.46
CA PRO A 49 -15.33 -6.35 4.23
C PRO A 49 -15.10 -5.06 3.43
N TYR A 50 -13.90 -4.92 2.88
CA TYR A 50 -13.50 -3.82 2.01
C TYR A 50 -13.03 -4.35 0.66
N THR A 51 -13.53 -3.74 -0.43
CA THR A 51 -13.12 -4.08 -1.80
C THR A 51 -11.81 -3.42 -2.19
N PHE A 52 -11.16 -3.90 -3.26
CA PHE A 52 -9.98 -3.23 -3.82
C PHE A 52 -10.28 -1.79 -4.27
N GLY A 53 -11.49 -1.51 -4.76
CA GLY A 53 -11.91 -0.15 -5.12
C GLY A 53 -11.95 0.77 -3.89
N GLN A 54 -12.54 0.30 -2.79
CA GLN A 54 -12.58 1.05 -1.53
C GLN A 54 -11.17 1.23 -0.94
N LEU A 55 -10.35 0.19 -0.95
CA LEU A 55 -8.96 0.29 -0.49
C LEU A 55 -8.16 1.29 -1.34
N ALA A 56 -8.31 1.26 -2.66
CA ALA A 56 -7.63 2.20 -3.57
C ALA A 56 -8.01 3.65 -3.29
N GLU A 57 -9.30 3.93 -3.07
CA GLU A 57 -9.77 5.27 -2.70
C GLU A 57 -9.15 5.74 -1.38
N ARG A 58 -9.19 4.89 -0.35
CA ARG A 58 -8.61 5.20 0.97
C ARG A 58 -7.11 5.49 0.88
N VAL A 59 -6.36 4.64 0.19
CA VAL A 59 -4.91 4.78 -0.04
C VAL A 59 -4.60 6.09 -0.76
N ASN A 60 -5.33 6.39 -1.84
CA ASN A 60 -5.12 7.63 -2.61
C ASN A 60 -5.41 8.87 -1.77
N ARG A 61 -6.51 8.86 -0.99
CA ARG A 61 -6.86 9.95 -0.09
C ARG A 61 -5.81 10.16 1.00
N PHE A 62 -5.32 9.09 1.62
CA PHE A 62 -4.31 9.19 2.67
C PHE A 62 -3.00 9.75 2.13
N GLY A 63 -2.50 9.20 1.01
CA GLY A 63 -1.28 9.69 0.36
C GLY A 63 -1.38 11.16 -0.05
N SER A 64 -2.51 11.57 -0.62
CA SER A 64 -2.77 12.98 -0.96
C SER A 64 -2.82 13.88 0.28
N GLY A 65 -3.38 13.39 1.39
CA GLY A 65 -3.40 14.09 2.66
C GLY A 65 -2.00 14.32 3.24
N LEU A 66 -1.12 13.32 3.17
CA LEU A 66 0.28 13.48 3.59
C LEU A 66 1.01 14.53 2.74
N GLN A 67 0.83 14.51 1.42
CA GLN A 67 1.41 15.52 0.53
C GLN A 67 0.86 16.92 0.83
N ALA A 68 -0.44 17.04 1.13
CA ALA A 68 -1.04 18.32 1.53
C ALA A 68 -0.50 18.87 2.86
N LEU A 69 0.03 18.00 3.73
CA LEU A 69 0.74 18.38 4.96
C LEU A 69 2.21 18.76 4.71
N GLY A 70 2.66 18.77 3.44
CA GLY A 70 4.04 19.12 3.07
C GLY A 70 5.03 17.97 3.20
N LEU A 71 4.56 16.71 3.28
CA LEU A 71 5.47 15.58 3.26
C LEU A 71 5.95 15.31 1.83
N GLU A 72 7.26 15.12 1.70
CA GLU A 72 7.94 14.87 0.45
C GLU A 72 8.46 13.43 0.39
N MET A 73 9.01 13.07 -0.77
CA MET A 73 9.65 11.78 -0.97
C MET A 73 10.75 11.55 0.08
N GLU A 74 10.85 10.31 0.57
CA GLU A 74 11.79 9.88 1.62
C GLU A 74 11.54 10.43 3.04
N HIS A 75 10.56 11.32 3.24
CA HIS A 75 10.09 11.64 4.59
C HIS A 75 9.57 10.37 5.27
N ARG A 76 9.70 10.31 6.60
CA ARG A 76 9.38 9.13 7.40
C ARG A 76 8.16 9.42 8.27
N VAL A 77 7.22 8.49 8.29
CA VAL A 77 6.05 8.53 9.17
C VAL A 77 6.02 7.29 10.03
N LEU A 78 5.87 7.47 11.34
CA LEU A 78 5.68 6.36 12.27
C LEU A 78 4.19 5.98 12.29
N LEU A 79 3.91 4.70 12.10
CA LEU A 79 2.56 4.14 12.12
C LEU A 79 2.42 3.22 13.34
N ALA A 80 1.67 3.69 14.34
CA ALA A 80 1.26 2.93 15.50
C ALA A 80 -0.25 2.70 15.43
N LEU A 81 -0.66 1.71 14.64
CA LEU A 81 -2.05 1.40 14.32
C LEU A 81 -2.33 -0.07 14.66
N THR A 82 -3.59 -0.38 14.97
CA THR A 82 -4.08 -1.76 15.11
C THR A 82 -4.36 -2.38 13.73
N ASP A 83 -4.61 -3.69 13.67
CA ASP A 83 -4.78 -4.47 12.43
C ASP A 83 -6.15 -4.25 11.73
N THR A 84 -6.59 -3.01 11.62
CA THR A 84 -7.81 -2.59 10.90
C THR A 84 -7.50 -2.15 9.47
N ILE A 85 -8.53 -1.83 8.68
CA ILE A 85 -8.40 -1.24 7.34
C ILE A 85 -7.55 0.04 7.31
N ASP A 86 -7.36 0.72 8.43
CA ASP A 86 -6.56 1.93 8.52
C ASP A 86 -5.06 1.65 8.40
N PHE A 87 -4.58 0.49 8.84
CA PHE A 87 -3.19 0.10 8.66
C PHE A 87 -2.79 -0.03 7.18
N PRO A 88 -3.43 -0.87 6.33
CA PRO A 88 -3.08 -0.96 4.92
C PRO A 88 -3.39 0.36 4.18
N THR A 89 -4.39 1.12 4.60
CA THR A 89 -4.66 2.47 4.08
C THR A 89 -3.44 3.37 4.28
N ALA A 90 -2.93 3.48 5.51
CA ALA A 90 -1.84 4.37 5.85
C ALA A 90 -0.50 3.89 5.26
N PHE A 91 -0.22 2.59 5.39
CA PHE A 91 1.03 1.99 4.94
C PHE A 91 1.18 2.09 3.42
N LEU A 92 0.17 1.65 2.66
CA LEU A 92 0.21 1.73 1.20
C LEU A 92 0.06 3.17 0.72
N GLY A 93 -0.69 4.02 1.42
CA GLY A 93 -0.84 5.44 1.10
C GLY A 93 0.47 6.20 1.20
N ALA A 94 1.24 5.96 2.26
CA ALA A 94 2.58 6.52 2.42
C ALA A 94 3.52 6.05 1.30
N ILE A 95 3.59 4.73 1.03
CA ILE A 95 4.43 4.19 -0.06
C ILE A 95 4.02 4.79 -1.41
N LYS A 96 2.71 4.88 -1.69
CA LYS A 96 2.20 5.44 -2.95
C LYS A 96 2.60 6.91 -3.14
N ALA A 97 2.69 7.66 -2.04
CA ALA A 97 3.14 9.05 -2.03
C ALA A 97 4.69 9.23 -2.03
N GLY A 98 5.47 8.15 -2.00
CA GLY A 98 6.94 8.20 -1.93
C GLY A 98 7.49 8.39 -0.50
N ILE A 99 6.64 8.28 0.50
CA ILE A 99 6.96 8.44 1.93
C ILE A 99 7.31 7.06 2.52
N ILE A 100 8.20 7.03 3.51
CA ILE A 100 8.67 5.82 4.18
C ILE A 100 7.79 5.55 5.42
N PRO A 101 6.86 4.60 5.39
CA PRO A 101 6.13 4.20 6.60
C PRO A 101 7.01 3.32 7.51
N ILE A 102 7.06 3.65 8.78
CA ILE A 102 7.71 2.88 9.84
C ILE A 102 6.61 2.29 10.72
N ALA A 103 6.21 1.06 10.43
CA ALA A 103 5.23 0.33 11.24
C ALA A 103 5.87 -0.14 12.54
N VAL A 104 5.27 0.24 13.67
CA VAL A 104 5.69 -0.21 14.99
C VAL A 104 4.60 -1.04 15.66
N ASN A 105 5.01 -1.98 16.50
CA ASN A 105 4.07 -2.69 17.35
C ASN A 105 3.43 -1.71 18.35
N THR A 106 2.11 -1.79 18.55
CA THR A 106 1.38 -0.91 19.48
C THR A 106 1.77 -1.11 20.95
N LEU A 107 2.46 -2.21 21.28
CA LEU A 107 3.04 -2.51 22.60
C LEU A 107 4.52 -2.09 22.72
N LEU A 108 5.09 -1.41 21.73
CA LEU A 108 6.47 -0.92 21.79
C LEU A 108 6.62 0.09 22.94
N THR A 109 7.49 -0.20 23.90
CA THR A 109 7.77 0.68 25.04
C THR A 109 9.00 1.57 24.81
N PRO A 110 9.05 2.77 25.41
CA PRO A 110 10.28 3.57 25.47
C PRO A 110 11.39 2.83 26.24
N LYS A 111 12.65 3.15 25.92
CA LYS A 111 13.81 2.74 26.72
C LYS A 111 14.00 3.64 27.93
#